data_AF-A0A6B8M4L9-F1
#
_entry.id   AF-A0A6B8M4L9-F1
#
_cell.length_a   1.000
_cell.length_b   1.000
_cell.length_c   1.000
_cell.angle_alpha   90.00
_cell.angle_beta   90.00
_cell.angle_gamma   90.00
#
_symmetry.space_group_name_H-M   'P 1'
#
loop_
_entity.id
_entity.type
_entity.pdbx_description
1 polymer ?
#
loop_
_entity_poly.entity_id
_entity_poly.type
_entity_poly.pdbx_seq_one_letter_code
_entity_poly.pdbx_strand_id
1 'polypeptide(L)'
;MWRAIFETALLFLTPFLAYTLFHIAQRRWPFVAELWHKRIVSALAIAGLLTAIAGMLTLGLTERQQGAYVPAHVENGKLVPGQFR
;
A
#
# COMPACT_ATOMS: atom_id res chain seq x y z
N MET A 1 -3.41 16.22 9.13
CA MET A 1 -2.61 15.11 9.71
C MET A 1 -3.45 13.87 9.98
N TRP A 2 -4.66 14.01 10.53
CA TRP A 2 -5.59 12.88 10.76
C TRP A 2 -5.77 11.99 9.51
N ARG A 3 -6.05 12.56 8.34
CA ARG A 3 -6.20 11.82 7.07
C ARG A 3 -5.10 10.79 6.80
N ALA A 4 -3.84 11.20 6.87
CA ALA A 4 -2.71 10.31 6.61
C ALA A 4 -2.66 9.14 7.61
N ILE A 5 -2.96 9.41 8.88
CA ILE A 5 -3.03 8.37 9.92
C ILE A 5 -4.12 7.36 9.59
N PHE A 6 -5.33 7.80 9.21
CA PHE A 6 -6.41 6.89 8.85
C PHE A 6 -6.13 6.11 7.57
N GLU A 7 -5.60 6.75 6.52
CA GLU A 7 -5.24 6.06 5.28
C GLU A 7 -4.20 4.98 5.54
N THR A 8 -3.12 5.31 6.24
CA THR A 8 -2.08 4.33 6.56
C THR A 8 -2.61 3.22 7.46
N ALA A 9 -3.38 3.54 8.50
CA ALA A 9 -3.95 2.55 9.40
C ALA A 9 -4.93 1.62 8.66
N LEU A 10 -5.81 2.15 7.81
CA LEU A 10 -6.77 1.35 7.06
C LEU A 10 -6.07 0.43 6.06
N LEU A 11 -5.09 0.94 5.31
CA LEU A 11 -4.30 0.13 4.36
C LEU A 11 -3.53 -0.98 5.09
N PHE A 12 -2.92 -0.67 6.24
CA PHE A 12 -2.23 -1.65 7.07
C PHE A 12 -3.17 -2.71 7.64
N LEU A 13 -4.35 -2.30 8.12
CA LEU A 13 -5.33 -3.21 8.73
C LEU A 13 -6.12 -4.03 7.71
N THR A 14 -6.16 -3.62 6.44
CA THR A 14 -6.92 -4.29 5.36
C THR A 14 -6.72 -5.81 5.31
N PRO A 15 -5.48 -6.36 5.24
CA PRO A 15 -5.29 -7.81 5.19
C PRO A 15 -5.81 -8.52 6.44
N PHE A 16 -5.70 -7.91 7.62
CA PHE A 16 -6.20 -8.47 8.87
C PHE A 16 -7.73 -8.49 8.89
N LEU A 17 -8.36 -7.37 8.51
CA LEU A 17 -9.82 -7.27 8.42
C LEU A 17 -10.38 -8.27 7.41
N ALA A 18 -9.75 -8.39 6.23
CA ALA A 18 -10.15 -9.37 5.23
C ALA A 18 -10.07 -10.81 5.77
N TYR A 19 -8.99 -11.16 6.48
CA TYR A 19 -8.83 -12.47 7.09
C TYR A 19 -9.87 -12.75 8.19
N THR A 20 -10.12 -11.76 9.06
CA THR A 20 -11.14 -11.87 10.10
C THR A 20 -12.54 -12.04 9.51
N LEU A 21 -12.90 -11.24 8.49
CA LEU A 21 -14.19 -11.35 7.80
C LEU A 21 -14.38 -12.71 7.12
N PHE A 22 -13.33 -13.23 6.47
CA PHE A 22 -13.36 -14.55 5.83
C PHE A 22 -13.66 -15.69 6.82
N HIS A 23 -13.10 -15.62 8.05
CA HIS A 23 -13.35 -16.62 9.09
C HIS A 23 -14.68 -16.43 9.82
N ILE A 24 -15.12 -15.18 10.04
CA ILE A 24 -16.47 -14.88 10.54
C ILE A 24 -17.51 -15.50 9.61
N ALA A 25 -17.34 -15.34 8.28
CA ALA A 25 -18.23 -15.94 7.28
C ALA A 25 -18.28 -17.48 7.37
N GLN A 26 -17.17 -18.11 7.76
CA GLN A 26 -17.10 -19.57 7.96
C GLN A 26 -17.61 -20.03 9.34
N ARG A 27 -18.01 -19.11 10.22
CA ARG A 27 -18.35 -19.40 11.63
C ARG A 27 -17.23 -20.14 12.38
N ARG A 28 -15.97 -19.89 12.00
CA ARG A 28 -14.79 -20.49 12.64
C ARG A 28 -14.06 -19.43 13.44
N TRP A 29 -13.59 -19.80 14.63
CA TRP A 29 -12.74 -18.92 15.43
C TRP A 29 -11.34 -18.87 14.80
N PRO A 30 -10.86 -17.70 14.31
CA PRO A 30 -9.64 -17.61 13.50
C PRO A 30 -8.34 -17.87 14.29
N PHE A 31 -8.41 -17.87 15.62
CA PHE A 31 -7.26 -17.97 16.51
C PHE A 31 -7.03 -19.40 17.07
N VAL A 32 -7.52 -20.44 16.38
CA VAL A 32 -7.21 -21.84 16.74
C VAL A 32 -6.04 -22.36 15.91
N ALA A 33 -5.10 -23.06 16.56
CA ALA A 33 -3.86 -23.56 15.93
C ALA A 33 -4.10 -24.48 14.72
N GLU A 34 -5.23 -25.19 14.70
CA GLU A 34 -5.65 -26.10 13.63
C GLU A 34 -5.81 -25.42 12.26
N LEU A 35 -6.10 -24.12 12.24
CA LEU A 35 -6.23 -23.32 11.02
C LEU A 35 -4.88 -22.86 10.45
N TRP A 36 -3.78 -23.06 11.19
CA TRP A 36 -2.44 -22.57 10.84
C TRP A 36 -1.52 -23.67 10.30
N HIS A 37 -2.07 -24.62 9.55
CA HIS A 37 -1.27 -25.68 8.94
C HIS A 37 -0.44 -25.19 7.74
N LYS A 38 0.66 -25.88 7.45
CA LYS A 38 1.67 -25.48 6.43
C LYS A 38 1.06 -25.00 5.11
N ARG A 39 0.09 -25.73 4.56
CA ARG A 39 -0.59 -25.34 3.30
C ARG A 39 -1.27 -23.97 3.37
N ILE A 40 -1.96 -23.62 4.45
CA ILE A 40 -2.62 -22.30 4.59
C ILE A 40 -1.56 -21.21 4.73
N VAL A 41 -0.54 -21.41 5.57
CA VAL A 41 0.55 -20.44 5.75
C VAL A 41 1.29 -20.19 4.43
N SER A 42 1.59 -21.25 3.68
CA SER A 42 2.22 -21.12 2.35
C SER A 42 1.32 -20.38 1.37
N ALA A 43 0.01 -20.64 1.34
CA ALA A 43 -0.92 -19.94 0.47
C ALA A 43 -1.01 -18.45 0.80
N LEU A 44 -1.08 -18.08 2.10
CA LEU A 44 -1.07 -16.68 2.54
C LEU A 44 0.25 -15.98 2.16
N ALA A 45 1.38 -16.65 2.35
CA ALA A 45 2.69 -16.10 1.98
C ALA A 45 2.80 -15.84 0.47
N ILE A 46 2.33 -16.77 -0.37
CA ILE A 46 2.30 -16.60 -1.83
C ILE A 46 1.36 -15.45 -2.21
N ALA A 47 0.16 -15.38 -1.63
CA ALA A 47 -0.78 -14.30 -1.90
C ALA A 47 -0.21 -12.94 -1.52
N GLY A 48 0.46 -12.84 -0.37
CA GLY A 48 1.16 -11.63 0.07
C GLY A 48 2.28 -11.24 -0.91
N LEU A 49 3.09 -12.20 -1.35
CA LEU A 49 4.17 -11.96 -2.31
C LEU A 49 3.63 -11.47 -3.66
N LEU A 50 2.58 -12.11 -4.19
CA LEU A 50 1.93 -11.68 -5.43
C LEU A 50 1.35 -10.27 -5.31
N THR A 51 0.77 -9.93 -4.15
CA THR A 51 0.25 -8.58 -3.90
C THR A 51 1.37 -7.55 -3.87
N ALA A 52 2.51 -7.86 -3.24
CA ALA A 52 3.69 -6.99 -3.22
C ALA A 52 4.28 -6.79 -4.63
N ILE A 53 4.40 -7.87 -5.42
CA ILE A 53 4.85 -7.81 -6.81
C ILE A 53 3.90 -6.94 -7.63
N ALA A 54 2.59 -7.16 -7.52
CA ALA A 54 1.59 -6.36 -8.22
C ALA A 54 1.70 -4.87 -7.83
N GLY A 55 1.84 -4.56 -6.55
CA GLY A 55 2.06 -3.19 -6.07
C GLY A 55 3.35 -2.56 -6.61
N MET A 56 4.43 -3.33 -6.70
CA MET A 56 5.69 -2.84 -7.27
C MET A 56 5.57 -2.58 -8.77
N LEU A 57 4.92 -3.49 -9.51
CA LEU A 57 4.67 -3.33 -10.94
C LEU A 57 3.75 -2.15 -11.21
N THR A 58 2.67 -1.97 -10.46
CA THR A 58 1.78 -0.81 -10.63
C THR A 58 2.53 0.49 -10.37
N LEU A 59 3.31 0.56 -9.29
CA LEU A 59 4.12 1.75 -9.00
C LEU A 59 5.24 2.00 -10.03
N GLY A 60 5.82 0.95 -10.60
CA GLY A 60 6.88 1.06 -11.60
C GLY A 60 6.37 1.40 -12.99
N LEU A 61 5.17 0.94 -13.35
CA LEU A 61 4.55 1.16 -14.66
C LEU A 61 3.68 2.43 -14.70
N THR A 62 3.28 2.95 -13.54
CA THR A 62 2.57 4.24 -13.49
C THR A 62 3.56 5.35 -13.81
N GLU A 63 3.28 6.10 -14.87
CA GLU A 63 4.09 7.26 -15.24
C GLU A 63 4.21 8.23 -14.05
N ARG A 64 5.43 8.39 -13.56
CA ARG A 64 5.76 9.49 -12.67
C ARG A 64 5.81 10.74 -13.53
N GLN A 65 4.81 11.61 -13.40
CA GLN A 65 4.90 13.00 -13.85
C GLN A 65 5.90 13.74 -12.95
N GLN A 66 7.18 13.41 -13.13
CA GLN A 66 8.31 14.03 -12.48
C GLN A 66 9.28 14.42 -13.59
N GLY A 67 8.82 15.32 -14.45
CA GLY A 67 9.77 16.05 -15.23
C GLY A 67 10.71 16.84 -14.30
N ALA A 68 11.83 17.31 -14.83
CA ALA A 68 12.94 17.82 -14.03
C ALA A 68 12.45 18.91 -13.06
N TYR A 69 12.82 18.78 -11.79
CA TYR A 69 12.52 19.82 -10.82
C TYR A 69 13.29 21.07 -11.22
N VAL A 70 12.56 22.12 -11.58
CA VAL A 70 13.12 23.45 -11.81
C VAL A 70 13.13 24.16 -10.46
N PRO A 71 14.30 24.45 -9.87
CA PRO A 71 14.38 25.13 -8.60
C PRO A 71 13.76 26.53 -8.66
N ALA A 72 13.38 27.04 -7.48
CA ALA A 72 13.00 28.43 -7.36
C ALA A 72 14.16 29.32 -7.81
N HIS A 73 13.88 30.25 -8.71
CA HIS A 73 14.87 31.16 -9.28
C HIS A 73 14.26 32.55 -9.41
N VAL A 74 15.11 33.55 -9.57
CA VAL A 74 14.67 34.94 -9.74
C VAL A 74 14.80 35.30 -11.21
N GLU A 75 13.70 35.66 -11.86
CA GLU A 75 13.68 36.22 -13.21
C GLU A 75 13.22 37.66 -13.13
N ASN A 76 13.99 38.59 -13.70
CA ASN A 76 13.66 40.02 -13.74
C ASN A 76 13.30 40.62 -12.36
N GLY A 77 14.00 40.19 -11.30
CA GLY A 77 13.75 40.66 -9.93
C GLY A 77 12.52 40.07 -9.25
N LYS A 78 11.78 39.16 -9.91
CA LYS A 78 10.63 38.46 -9.32
C LYS A 78 11.01 37.02 -8.98
N LEU A 79 10.65 36.58 -7.78
CA LEU A 79 10.82 35.19 -7.36
C LEU A 79 9.82 34.30 -8.09
N VAL A 80 10.33 33.35 -8.87
CA VAL A 80 9.55 32.30 -9.53
C VAL A 80 9.64 31.04 -8.66
N PRO A 81 8.50 30.49 -8.18
CA PRO A 81 8.50 29.28 -7.36
C PRO A 81 8.95 28.06 -8.15
N GLY A 82 9.60 27.12 -7.46
CA GLY A 82 10.05 25.87 -8.07
C GLY A 82 8.87 25.00 -8.49
N GLN A 83 9.03 24.30 -9.61
CA GLN A 83 7.99 23.45 -10.19
C GLN A 83 8.61 22.24 -10.89
N PHE A 84 7.89 21.13 -10.92
CA PHE A 84 8.25 19.98 -11.74
C PHE A 84 7.74 20.23 -13.18
N ARG A 85 8.62 20.10 -14.18
CA ARG A 85 8.29 20.25 -15.61
C ARG A 85 8.65 19.01 -16.39
#